data_AF-A0A3Q7GDE2-F1
#
_entry.id   AF-A0A3Q7GDE2-F1
#
_cell.length_a   1.000
_cell.length_b   1.000
_cell.length_c   1.000
_cell.angle_alpha   90.00
_cell.angle_beta   90.00
_cell.angle_gamma   90.00
#
_symmetry.space_group_name_H-M   'P 1'
#
loop_
_entity.id
_entity.type
_entity.pdbx_description
1 polymer ?
#
loop_
_entity_poly.entity_id
_entity_poly.type
_entity_poly.pdbx_seq_one_letter_code
_entity_poly.pdbx_strand_id
1 'polypeptide(L)'
;MVMDDEWKDYKGDKGIEAKIREIKSLIMNDEKWDSDYFLKFTEPIVDMLRSADIDGPKLHLIYDMWDSMIEKVKKVIFENEGKDFISGQSNFDTIHNILMARWNKSNTSLHCMAHYLVPKYYHESWLEGENGIRKLAPNEDSEISLNRVKCFQRYFKNLNEMKQASLEYGFFCSGNGYFSEPHVINTMMYEDSLSWWANHGVSAPLLQQLAYKLLTQPTSSSCCERNWSGDRFDIDEITNDLTELSIDDPQIEGVIFEEEFEDLEEDVEDVEEIANLIK
;
A
#
# COMPACT_ATOMS: atom_id res chain seq x y z
N MET A 1 24.89 4.75 -11.57
CA MET A 1 24.70 3.77 -10.48
C MET A 1 25.49 2.46 -10.69
N VAL A 2 25.12 1.50 -11.55
CA VAL A 2 25.91 0.23 -11.70
C VAL A 2 27.09 0.32 -12.70
N MET A 3 27.02 1.30 -13.62
CA MET A 3 28.08 1.64 -14.58
C MET A 3 29.08 2.67 -14.05
N ASP A 4 28.85 3.16 -12.82
CA ASP A 4 29.68 4.19 -12.22
C ASP A 4 31.09 3.65 -11.92
N ASP A 5 32.10 4.52 -12.05
CA ASP A 5 33.48 4.18 -11.72
C ASP A 5 33.64 3.94 -10.22
N GLU A 6 32.84 4.62 -9.39
CA GLU A 6 32.80 4.38 -7.93
C GLU A 6 32.36 2.96 -7.57
N TRP A 7 31.55 2.31 -8.42
CA TRP A 7 31.13 0.92 -8.24
C TRP A 7 32.27 -0.08 -8.54
N LYS A 8 33.27 0.32 -9.33
CA LYS A 8 34.46 -0.51 -9.61
C LYS A 8 35.44 -0.53 -8.44
N ASP A 9 35.40 0.51 -7.59
CA ASP A 9 36.33 0.72 -6.49
C ASP A 9 35.74 0.36 -5.11
N TYR A 10 34.53 -0.21 -5.05
CA TYR A 10 33.97 -0.71 -3.79
C TYR A 10 34.84 -1.84 -3.22
N LYS A 11 35.55 -1.53 -2.13
CA LYS A 11 36.39 -2.45 -1.36
C LYS A 11 35.74 -2.72 -0.02
N GLY A 12 34.90 -3.75 0.02
CA GLY A 12 34.13 -4.16 1.20
C GLY A 12 34.53 -5.55 1.69
N ASP A 13 33.68 -6.17 2.52
CA ASP A 13 33.82 -7.59 2.83
C ASP A 13 33.89 -8.41 1.54
N LYS A 14 34.83 -9.37 1.44
CA LYS A 14 34.99 -10.27 0.30
C LYS A 14 33.68 -11.00 -0.07
N GLY A 15 32.82 -11.28 0.92
CA GLY A 15 31.50 -11.87 0.68
C GLY A 15 30.53 -10.90 -0.01
N ILE A 16 30.58 -9.61 0.34
CA ILE A 16 29.79 -8.54 -0.29
C ILE A 16 30.35 -8.24 -1.68
N GLU A 17 31.66 -8.17 -1.86
CA GLU A 17 32.30 -7.99 -3.17
C GLU A 17 31.93 -9.11 -4.17
N ALA A 18 31.91 -10.37 -3.71
CA ALA A 18 31.51 -11.50 -4.54
C ALA A 18 30.04 -11.37 -5.00
N LYS A 19 29.13 -11.04 -4.09
CA LYS A 19 27.71 -10.77 -4.42
C LYS A 19 27.55 -9.58 -5.36
N ILE A 20 28.29 -8.50 -5.16
CA ILE A 20 28.24 -7.32 -6.04
C ILE A 20 28.70 -7.68 -7.45
N ARG A 21 29.76 -8.48 -7.61
CA ARG A 21 30.21 -8.95 -8.92
C ARG A 21 29.19 -9.87 -9.59
N GLU A 22 28.55 -10.74 -8.82
CA GLU A 22 27.48 -11.61 -9.31
C GLU A 22 26.26 -10.79 -9.78
N ILE A 23 25.79 -9.84 -8.97
CA ILE A 23 24.71 -8.91 -9.32
C ILE A 23 25.08 -8.09 -10.55
N LYS A 24 26.29 -7.54 -10.62
CA LYS A 24 26.77 -6.78 -11.78
C LYS A 24 26.81 -7.65 -13.04
N SER A 25 27.29 -8.88 -12.94
CA SER A 25 27.28 -9.83 -14.05
C SER A 25 25.86 -10.22 -14.47
N LEU A 26 24.90 -10.24 -13.55
CA LEU A 26 23.51 -10.51 -13.84
C LEU A 26 22.84 -9.33 -14.56
N ILE A 27 23.07 -8.11 -14.06
CA ILE A 27 22.53 -6.87 -14.62
C ILE A 27 23.12 -6.56 -16.00
N MET A 28 24.41 -6.83 -16.23
CA MET A 28 25.06 -6.57 -17.52
C MET A 28 24.86 -7.68 -18.55
N ASN A 29 24.11 -8.73 -18.22
CA ASN A 29 23.86 -9.81 -19.14
C ASN A 29 22.65 -9.48 -20.03
N ASP A 30 22.90 -8.84 -21.17
CA ASP A 30 21.86 -8.44 -22.13
C ASP A 30 20.97 -9.62 -22.56
N GLU A 31 21.51 -10.85 -22.68
CA GLU A 31 20.73 -12.06 -23.01
C GLU A 31 19.71 -12.44 -21.93
N LYS A 32 19.89 -12.00 -20.68
CA LYS A 32 18.92 -12.20 -19.58
C LYS A 32 17.81 -11.15 -19.56
N TRP A 33 18.09 -9.94 -20.05
CA TRP A 33 17.12 -8.84 -20.13
C TRP A 33 16.28 -8.89 -21.41
N ASP A 34 16.77 -9.56 -22.45
CA ASP A 34 16.06 -9.77 -23.72
C ASP A 34 14.91 -10.81 -23.63
N SER A 35 14.46 -11.12 -22.41
CA SER A 35 13.29 -12.00 -22.24
C SER A 35 12.03 -11.15 -22.14
N ASP A 36 11.16 -11.26 -23.15
CA ASP A 36 9.75 -10.82 -23.16
C ASP A 36 9.03 -11.19 -21.84
N TYR A 37 9.46 -12.27 -21.20
CA TYR A 37 9.06 -12.67 -19.85
C TYR A 37 9.33 -11.61 -18.77
N PHE A 38 10.52 -10.98 -18.73
CA PHE A 38 10.87 -9.99 -17.72
C PHE A 38 9.93 -8.78 -17.78
N LEU A 39 9.66 -8.28 -18.99
CA LEU A 39 8.72 -7.18 -19.21
C LEU A 39 7.31 -7.57 -18.77
N LYS A 40 6.84 -8.76 -19.17
CA LYS A 40 5.51 -9.24 -18.80
C LYS A 40 5.29 -9.36 -17.30
N PHE A 41 6.27 -9.84 -16.53
CA PHE A 41 6.06 -10.00 -15.08
C PHE A 41 6.25 -8.68 -14.33
N THR A 42 7.04 -7.73 -14.85
CA THR A 42 7.24 -6.42 -14.21
C THR A 42 6.16 -5.41 -14.57
N GLU A 43 5.48 -5.56 -15.71
CA GLU A 43 4.40 -4.70 -16.17
C GLU A 43 3.29 -4.49 -15.12
N PRO A 44 2.72 -5.53 -14.46
CA PRO A 44 1.73 -5.33 -13.41
C PRO A 44 2.22 -4.50 -12.22
N ILE A 45 3.50 -4.63 -11.87
CA ILE A 45 4.13 -3.87 -10.77
C ILE A 45 4.19 -2.40 -11.16
N VAL A 46 4.72 -2.12 -12.34
CA VAL A 46 4.87 -0.76 -12.85
C VAL A 46 3.51 -0.09 -13.06
N ASP A 47 2.52 -0.80 -13.58
CA ASP A 47 1.17 -0.27 -13.78
C ASP A 47 0.48 0.07 -12.46
N MET A 48 0.66 -0.76 -11.43
CA MET A 48 0.14 -0.47 -10.10
C MET A 48 0.78 0.79 -9.51
N LEU A 49 2.12 0.88 -9.59
CA LEU A 49 2.86 2.06 -9.13
C LEU A 49 2.43 3.34 -9.86
N ARG A 50 2.31 3.29 -11.19
CA ARG A 50 1.79 4.41 -11.98
C ARG A 50 0.38 4.80 -11.54
N SER A 51 -0.50 3.84 -11.32
CA SER A 51 -1.88 4.12 -10.89
C SER A 51 -1.94 4.73 -9.48
N ALA A 52 -1.02 4.36 -8.58
CA ALA A 52 -0.94 4.92 -7.23
C ALA A 52 -0.36 6.35 -7.21
N ASP A 53 0.43 6.68 -8.23
CA ASP A 53 1.15 7.94 -8.39
C ASP A 53 0.39 8.98 -9.24
N ILE A 54 -0.78 8.62 -9.79
CA ILE A 54 -1.67 9.58 -10.46
C ILE A 54 -2.38 10.46 -9.43
N ASP A 55 -2.44 11.77 -9.72
CA ASP A 55 -3.18 12.75 -8.93
C ASP A 55 -4.66 12.35 -8.79
N GLY A 56 -5.06 11.95 -7.59
CA GLY A 56 -6.45 11.63 -7.28
C GLY A 56 -6.62 10.83 -6.00
N PRO A 57 -7.87 10.68 -5.52
CA PRO A 57 -8.17 9.90 -4.33
C PRO A 57 -7.93 8.41 -4.59
N LYS A 58 -6.81 7.88 -4.12
CA LYS A 58 -6.37 6.51 -4.38
C LYS A 58 -6.05 5.70 -3.13
N LEU A 59 -5.98 6.34 -1.96
CA LEU A 59 -5.58 5.68 -0.71
C LEU A 59 -6.38 4.40 -0.44
N HIS A 60 -7.69 4.46 -0.67
CA HIS A 60 -8.63 3.35 -0.46
C HIS A 60 -8.53 2.20 -1.48
N LEU A 61 -7.81 2.40 -2.59
CA LEU A 61 -7.64 1.40 -3.65
C LEU A 61 -6.33 0.61 -3.52
N ILE A 62 -5.36 1.10 -2.75
CA ILE A 62 -4.00 0.55 -2.72
C ILE A 62 -3.95 -0.92 -2.31
N TYR A 63 -4.76 -1.34 -1.34
CA TYR A 63 -4.85 -2.75 -0.95
C TYR A 63 -5.30 -3.64 -2.12
N ASP A 64 -6.44 -3.34 -2.76
CA ASP A 64 -6.95 -4.14 -3.89
C ASP A 64 -6.03 -4.05 -5.11
N MET A 65 -5.40 -2.90 -5.34
CA MET A 65 -4.39 -2.71 -6.37
C MET A 65 -3.16 -3.58 -6.13
N TRP A 66 -2.71 -3.70 -4.88
CA TRP A 66 -1.58 -4.54 -4.49
C TRP A 66 -1.89 -6.02 -4.67
N ASP A 67 -3.05 -6.49 -4.17
CA ASP A 67 -3.50 -7.87 -4.32
C ASP A 67 -3.66 -8.24 -5.79
N SER A 68 -4.32 -7.39 -6.57
CA SER A 68 -4.49 -7.58 -8.02
C SER A 68 -3.16 -7.60 -8.77
N MET A 69 -2.18 -6.80 -8.33
CA MET A 69 -0.83 -6.80 -8.91
C MET A 69 -0.14 -8.13 -8.62
N ILE A 70 -0.18 -8.63 -7.38
CA ILE A 70 0.41 -9.92 -6.99
C ILE A 70 -0.22 -11.06 -7.81
N GLU A 71 -1.54 -11.07 -7.97
CA GLU A 71 -2.25 -12.08 -8.76
C GLU A 71 -1.80 -12.08 -10.24
N LYS A 72 -1.67 -10.89 -10.84
CA LYS A 72 -1.17 -10.75 -12.22
C LYS A 72 0.28 -11.19 -12.37
N VAL A 73 1.16 -10.80 -11.45
CA VAL A 73 2.57 -11.24 -11.43
C VAL A 73 2.64 -12.75 -11.32
N LYS A 74 1.88 -13.34 -10.39
CA LYS A 74 1.78 -14.79 -10.22
C LYS A 74 1.36 -15.47 -11.52
N LYS A 75 0.32 -14.97 -12.18
CA LYS A 75 -0.17 -15.53 -13.44
C LYS A 75 0.91 -15.59 -14.52
N VAL A 76 1.63 -14.49 -14.74
CA VAL A 76 2.72 -14.43 -15.74
C VAL A 76 3.83 -15.44 -15.43
N ILE A 77 4.22 -15.56 -14.16
CA ILE A 77 5.28 -16.50 -13.74
C ILE A 77 4.84 -17.94 -13.97
N PHE A 78 3.62 -18.31 -13.57
CA PHE A 78 3.10 -19.66 -13.73
C PHE A 78 2.93 -20.05 -15.22
N GLU A 79 2.44 -19.13 -16.05
CA GLU A 79 2.33 -19.33 -17.50
C GLU A 79 3.70 -19.57 -18.13
N ASN A 80 4.72 -18.79 -17.77
CA ASN A 80 6.08 -18.97 -18.27
C ASN A 80 6.74 -20.27 -17.80
N GLU A 81 6.45 -20.71 -16.58
CA GLU A 81 6.93 -21.99 -16.05
C GLU A 81 6.15 -23.21 -16.58
N GLY A 82 5.05 -22.99 -17.31
CA GLY A 82 4.17 -24.06 -17.80
C GLY A 82 3.49 -24.83 -16.66
N LYS A 83 3.25 -24.18 -15.52
CA LYS A 83 2.71 -24.81 -14.31
C LYS A 83 1.26 -24.42 -14.07
N ASP A 84 0.52 -25.31 -13.41
CA ASP A 84 -0.85 -25.06 -13.00
C ASP A 84 -0.90 -23.98 -11.89
N PHE A 85 -1.77 -22.99 -12.07
CA PHE A 85 -1.90 -21.81 -11.21
C PHE A 85 -2.29 -22.12 -9.75
N ILE A 86 -2.95 -23.27 -9.53
CA ILE A 86 -3.52 -23.65 -8.22
C ILE A 86 -2.61 -24.66 -7.51
N SER A 87 -2.01 -25.60 -8.24
CA SER A 87 -1.29 -26.75 -7.68
C SER A 87 0.22 -26.80 -7.99
N GLY A 88 0.72 -25.89 -8.82
CA GLY A 88 2.13 -25.83 -9.21
C GLY A 88 3.02 -25.21 -8.13
N GLN A 89 4.16 -25.86 -7.83
CA GLN A 89 5.25 -25.24 -7.07
C GLN A 89 6.06 -24.33 -7.99
N SER A 90 6.16 -23.04 -7.69
CA SER A 90 6.76 -22.03 -8.57
C SER A 90 7.91 -21.27 -7.91
N ASN A 91 8.80 -20.69 -8.71
CA ASN A 91 9.76 -19.71 -8.20
C ASN A 91 9.08 -18.40 -7.74
N PHE A 92 7.76 -18.27 -7.95
CA PHE A 92 6.95 -17.19 -7.43
C PHE A 92 7.17 -16.93 -5.94
N ASP A 93 7.43 -17.96 -5.12
CA ASP A 93 7.62 -17.79 -3.68
C ASP A 93 8.70 -16.76 -3.34
N THR A 94 9.78 -16.71 -4.12
CA THR A 94 10.88 -15.74 -3.90
C THR A 94 10.44 -14.32 -4.26
N ILE A 95 9.74 -14.16 -5.39
CA ILE A 95 9.21 -12.87 -5.84
C ILE A 95 8.12 -12.38 -4.88
N HIS A 96 7.22 -13.27 -4.49
CA HIS A 96 6.18 -13.02 -3.50
C HIS A 96 6.77 -12.53 -2.18
N ASN A 97 7.82 -13.18 -1.67
CA ASN A 97 8.49 -12.73 -0.44
C ASN A 97 9.09 -11.33 -0.57
N ILE A 98 9.64 -10.96 -1.73
CA ILE A 98 10.16 -9.61 -2.00
C ILE A 98 9.00 -8.60 -2.02
N LEU A 99 7.92 -8.92 -2.73
CA LEU A 99 6.73 -8.07 -2.78
C LEU A 99 6.14 -7.88 -1.39
N MET A 100 5.92 -8.95 -0.62
CA MET A 100 5.41 -8.85 0.75
C MET A 100 6.35 -8.10 1.69
N ALA A 101 7.67 -8.26 1.54
CA ALA A 101 8.62 -7.48 2.32
C ALA A 101 8.56 -5.98 2.00
N ARG A 102 8.28 -5.60 0.74
CA ARG A 102 8.03 -4.21 0.36
C ARG A 102 6.70 -3.72 0.91
N TRP A 103 5.63 -4.51 0.73
CA TRP A 103 4.30 -4.21 1.25
C TRP A 103 4.31 -3.94 2.75
N ASN A 104 4.94 -4.81 3.54
CA ASN A 104 4.98 -4.67 5.00
C ASN A 104 5.72 -3.41 5.47
N LYS A 105 6.54 -2.79 4.61
CA LYS A 105 7.19 -1.51 4.90
C LYS A 105 6.32 -0.31 4.53
N SER A 106 5.53 -0.43 3.47
CA SER A 106 4.70 0.66 2.92
C SER A 106 3.24 0.61 3.34
N ASN A 107 2.78 -0.51 3.89
CA ASN A 107 1.41 -0.65 4.35
C ASN A 107 1.24 0.12 5.65
N THR A 108 0.30 1.05 5.65
CA THR A 108 -0.02 1.87 6.80
C THR A 108 -1.39 1.52 7.34
N SER A 109 -1.59 1.81 8.62
CA SER A 109 -2.89 1.62 9.26
C SER A 109 -4.01 2.37 8.53
N LEU A 110 -3.65 3.49 7.88
CA LEU A 110 -4.51 4.32 7.07
C LEU A 110 -4.96 3.65 5.76
N HIS A 111 -4.07 2.94 5.05
CA HIS A 111 -4.43 2.16 3.87
C HIS A 111 -5.49 1.10 4.19
N CYS A 112 -5.28 0.34 5.28
CA CYS A 112 -6.25 -0.63 5.78
C CYS A 112 -7.61 0.02 6.07
N MET A 113 -7.57 1.16 6.76
CA MET A 113 -8.77 1.88 7.20
C MET A 113 -9.54 2.53 6.04
N ALA A 114 -8.84 2.99 4.99
CA ALA A 114 -9.47 3.53 3.80
C ALA A 114 -10.09 2.40 2.95
N HIS A 115 -9.36 1.30 2.72
CA HIS A 115 -9.86 0.11 2.03
C HIS A 115 -11.13 -0.45 2.68
N TYR A 116 -11.14 -0.46 4.01
CA TYR A 116 -12.26 -0.87 4.83
C TYR A 116 -13.55 -0.07 4.63
N LEU A 117 -13.47 1.18 4.19
CA LEU A 117 -14.64 2.01 3.93
C LEU A 117 -15.15 1.89 2.49
N VAL A 118 -14.67 0.93 1.70
CA VAL A 118 -15.09 0.75 0.31
C VAL A 118 -16.25 -0.26 0.25
N PRO A 119 -17.48 0.14 -0.11
CA PRO A 119 -18.65 -0.75 -0.09
C PRO A 119 -18.54 -1.94 -1.05
N LYS A 120 -17.89 -1.73 -2.20
CA LYS A 120 -17.65 -2.75 -3.24
C LYS A 120 -17.05 -4.03 -2.66
N TYR A 121 -16.14 -3.93 -1.68
CA TYR A 121 -15.43 -5.10 -1.13
C TYR A 121 -16.29 -5.96 -0.19
N TYR A 122 -17.53 -5.56 0.08
CA TYR A 122 -18.51 -6.34 0.84
C TYR A 122 -19.56 -6.99 -0.04
N HIS A 123 -19.57 -6.69 -1.35
CA HIS A 123 -20.58 -7.21 -2.27
C HIS A 123 -20.20 -8.59 -2.80
N GLU A 124 -21.18 -9.51 -2.84
CA GLU A 124 -20.99 -10.93 -3.20
C GLU A 124 -20.24 -11.10 -4.53
N SER A 125 -20.60 -10.36 -5.56
CA SER A 125 -19.96 -10.48 -6.88
C SER A 125 -18.48 -10.09 -6.90
N TRP A 126 -18.01 -9.25 -5.97
CA TRP A 126 -16.57 -9.00 -5.82
C TRP A 126 -15.90 -10.11 -5.01
N LEU A 127 -16.59 -10.62 -4.00
CA LEU A 127 -16.12 -11.72 -3.14
C LEU A 127 -15.98 -13.04 -3.91
N GLU A 128 -16.77 -13.28 -4.93
CA GLU A 128 -16.63 -14.44 -5.83
C GLU A 128 -15.20 -14.56 -6.42
N GLY A 129 -14.50 -13.43 -6.56
CA GLY A 129 -13.11 -13.37 -7.02
C GLY A 129 -12.92 -13.88 -8.45
N GLU A 130 -11.70 -14.32 -8.76
CA GLU A 130 -11.35 -14.87 -10.07
C GLU A 130 -10.88 -16.32 -9.96
N ASN A 131 -11.09 -17.11 -11.01
CA ASN A 131 -10.61 -18.50 -11.12
C ASN A 131 -11.04 -19.43 -9.96
N GLY A 132 -12.19 -19.15 -9.34
CA GLY A 132 -12.73 -19.92 -8.21
C GLY A 132 -12.04 -19.67 -6.87
N ILE A 133 -11.17 -18.64 -6.79
CA ILE A 133 -10.56 -18.19 -5.54
C ILE A 133 -11.39 -17.04 -5.00
N ARG A 134 -12.09 -17.29 -3.90
CA ARG A 134 -12.91 -16.28 -3.21
C ARG A 134 -12.00 -15.20 -2.60
N LYS A 135 -12.35 -13.93 -2.81
CA LYS A 135 -11.73 -12.80 -2.10
C LYS A 135 -12.26 -12.72 -0.67
N LEU A 136 -11.44 -12.24 0.25
CA LEU A 136 -11.87 -12.00 1.63
C LEU A 136 -12.48 -10.61 1.73
N ALA A 137 -13.63 -10.50 2.38
CA ALA A 137 -14.17 -9.19 2.72
C ALA A 137 -13.25 -8.51 3.76
N PRO A 138 -13.16 -7.17 3.81
CA PRO A 138 -12.27 -6.47 4.74
C PRO A 138 -12.52 -6.82 6.22
N ASN A 139 -13.76 -7.23 6.56
CA ASN A 139 -14.12 -7.68 7.92
C ASN A 139 -13.72 -9.12 8.25
N GLU A 140 -13.39 -9.92 7.24
CA GLU A 140 -12.91 -11.30 7.37
C GLU A 140 -11.38 -11.38 7.39
N ASP A 141 -10.72 -10.34 6.86
CA ASP A 141 -9.27 -10.21 6.90
C ASP A 141 -8.77 -9.77 8.28
N SER A 142 -7.86 -10.57 8.86
CA SER A 142 -7.34 -10.34 10.21
C SER A 142 -6.39 -9.14 10.31
N GLU A 143 -5.61 -8.87 9.27
CA GLU A 143 -4.66 -7.75 9.23
C GLU A 143 -5.43 -6.43 9.13
N ILE A 144 -6.39 -6.37 8.20
CA ILE A 144 -7.24 -5.19 8.01
C ILE A 144 -8.07 -4.93 9.28
N SER A 145 -8.66 -5.98 9.86
CA SER A 145 -9.46 -5.88 11.09
C SER A 145 -8.64 -5.39 12.29
N LEU A 146 -7.38 -5.82 12.43
CA LEU A 146 -6.50 -5.38 13.51
C LEU A 146 -6.08 -3.92 13.33
N ASN A 147 -5.71 -3.53 12.10
CA ASN A 147 -5.32 -2.15 11.79
C ASN A 147 -6.48 -1.17 11.99
N ARG A 148 -7.72 -1.58 11.66
CA ARG A 148 -8.93 -0.81 11.96
C ARG A 148 -9.10 -0.51 13.45
N VAL A 149 -8.85 -1.49 14.33
CA VAL A 149 -8.91 -1.27 15.78
C VAL A 149 -7.87 -0.25 16.23
N LYS A 150 -6.63 -0.35 15.72
CA LYS A 150 -5.57 0.62 16.00
C LYS A 150 -5.95 2.03 15.53
N CYS A 151 -6.48 2.16 14.31
CA CYS A 151 -6.95 3.44 13.77
C CYS A 151 -8.07 4.05 14.60
N PHE A 152 -9.05 3.25 15.01
CA PHE A 152 -10.15 3.73 15.85
C PHE A 152 -9.66 4.25 17.20
N GLN A 153 -8.73 3.53 17.83
CA GLN A 153 -8.11 3.96 19.10
C GLN A 153 -7.31 5.25 18.96
N ARG A 154 -6.63 5.45 17.82
CA ARG A 154 -5.85 6.67 17.54
C ARG A 154 -6.74 7.86 17.21
N TYR A 155 -7.74 7.65 16.35
CA TYR A 155 -8.60 8.70 15.81
C TYR A 155 -9.65 9.19 16.82
N PHE A 156 -10.40 8.27 17.44
CA PHE A 156 -11.48 8.63 18.35
C PHE A 156 -10.94 8.78 19.78
N LYS A 157 -10.62 10.02 20.17
CA LYS A 157 -10.22 10.33 21.56
C LYS A 157 -11.37 10.12 22.56
N ASN A 158 -12.63 10.21 22.09
CA ASN A 158 -13.83 9.96 22.89
C ASN A 158 -14.27 8.50 22.81
N LEU A 159 -14.30 7.82 23.95
CA LEU A 159 -14.69 6.41 24.05
C LEU A 159 -16.12 6.13 23.57
N ASN A 160 -17.06 7.07 23.76
CA ASN A 160 -18.44 6.88 23.31
C ASN A 160 -18.55 6.99 21.79
N GLU A 161 -17.82 7.92 21.17
CA GLU A 161 -17.74 8.03 19.71
C GLU A 161 -17.07 6.80 19.10
N MET A 162 -15.97 6.32 19.70
CA MET A 162 -15.30 5.09 19.25
C MET A 162 -16.25 3.88 19.30
N LYS A 163 -17.01 3.73 20.38
CA LYS A 163 -18.03 2.68 20.51
C LYS A 163 -19.13 2.82 19.47
N GLN A 164 -19.63 4.04 19.26
CA GLN A 164 -20.66 4.32 18.26
C GLN A 164 -20.17 4.02 16.84
N ALA A 165 -18.96 4.45 16.48
CA ALA A 165 -18.34 4.14 15.18
C ALA A 165 -18.16 2.62 14.98
N SER A 166 -17.81 1.90 16.05
CA SER A 166 -17.72 0.43 16.03
C SER A 166 -19.09 -0.23 15.82
N LEU A 167 -20.16 0.32 16.38
CA LEU A 167 -21.53 -0.17 16.16
C LEU A 167 -22.01 0.12 14.75
N GLU A 168 -21.88 1.37 14.29
CA GLU A 168 -22.20 1.79 12.91
C GLU A 168 -21.51 0.88 11.89
N TYR A 169 -20.25 0.54 12.18
CA TYR A 169 -19.52 -0.41 11.38
C TYR A 169 -20.14 -1.81 11.38
N GLY A 170 -20.45 -2.36 12.55
CA GLY A 170 -21.11 -3.66 12.64
C GLY A 170 -22.40 -3.72 11.82
N PHE A 171 -23.14 -2.61 11.73
CA PHE A 171 -24.30 -2.52 10.84
C PHE A 171 -23.91 -2.51 9.35
N PHE A 172 -22.91 -1.72 8.98
CA PHE A 172 -22.42 -1.63 7.60
C PHE A 172 -21.86 -2.97 7.08
N CYS A 173 -20.85 -3.55 7.75
CA CYS A 173 -20.16 -4.74 7.22
C CYS A 173 -21.02 -5.99 7.22
N SER A 174 -22.00 -6.08 8.13
CA SER A 174 -22.92 -7.21 8.18
C SER A 174 -24.17 -7.00 7.31
N GLY A 175 -24.26 -5.87 6.58
CA GLY A 175 -25.42 -5.54 5.77
C GLY A 175 -26.71 -5.54 6.59
N ASN A 176 -26.70 -4.94 7.78
CA ASN A 176 -27.84 -4.87 8.70
C ASN A 176 -28.51 -3.48 8.66
N GLY A 177 -29.78 -3.42 9.10
CA GLY A 177 -30.52 -2.17 9.15
C GLY A 177 -30.70 -1.57 7.74
N TYR A 178 -30.46 -0.27 7.58
CA TYR A 178 -30.58 0.40 6.28
C TYR A 178 -29.62 -0.17 5.22
N PHE A 179 -28.47 -0.70 5.61
CA PHE A 179 -27.51 -1.32 4.69
C PHE A 179 -27.96 -2.68 4.15
N SER A 180 -29.02 -3.27 4.71
CA SER A 180 -29.63 -4.51 4.22
C SER A 180 -30.59 -4.29 3.04
N GLU A 181 -30.93 -3.02 2.76
CA GLU A 181 -31.93 -2.67 1.75
C GLU A 181 -31.43 -3.03 0.34
N PRO A 182 -32.22 -3.75 -0.49
CA PRO A 182 -31.76 -4.21 -1.79
C PRO A 182 -31.25 -3.11 -2.72
N HIS A 183 -31.85 -1.92 -2.67
CA HIS A 183 -31.42 -0.78 -3.47
C HIS A 183 -30.07 -0.19 -3.03
N VAL A 184 -29.70 -0.37 -1.76
CA VAL A 184 -28.41 0.07 -1.19
C VAL A 184 -27.31 -0.95 -1.51
N ILE A 185 -27.64 -2.25 -1.43
CA ILE A 185 -26.71 -3.33 -1.79
C ILE A 185 -26.36 -3.27 -3.27
N ASN A 186 -27.37 -3.11 -4.14
CA ASN A 186 -27.17 -3.09 -5.59
C ASN A 186 -26.26 -1.95 -6.07
N THR A 187 -26.12 -0.86 -5.31
CA THR A 187 -25.27 0.27 -5.69
C THR A 187 -23.82 0.10 -5.24
N MET A 188 -23.52 -0.81 -4.29
CA MET A 188 -22.17 -1.00 -3.72
C MET A 188 -21.09 -1.30 -4.77
N MET A 189 -21.43 -2.00 -5.86
CA MET A 189 -20.47 -2.37 -6.92
C MET A 189 -20.21 -1.29 -7.95
N TYR A 190 -21.19 -0.41 -8.18
CA TYR A 190 -21.22 0.47 -9.36
C TYR A 190 -21.09 1.94 -9.03
N GLU A 191 -21.52 2.35 -7.83
CA GLU A 191 -21.29 3.72 -7.36
C GLU A 191 -19.84 3.87 -6.88
N ASP A 192 -19.27 5.05 -7.14
CA ASP A 192 -18.03 5.44 -6.51
C ASP A 192 -18.20 5.46 -4.98
N SER A 193 -17.19 5.01 -4.25
CA SER A 193 -17.27 4.82 -2.79
C SER A 193 -17.67 6.10 -2.05
N LEU A 194 -17.12 7.25 -2.46
CA LEU A 194 -17.45 8.54 -1.84
C LEU A 194 -18.91 8.92 -2.09
N SER A 195 -19.39 8.71 -3.31
CA SER A 195 -20.78 8.95 -3.69
C SER A 195 -21.75 8.03 -2.95
N TRP A 196 -21.40 6.75 -2.80
CA TRP A 196 -22.20 5.77 -2.06
C TRP A 196 -22.35 6.19 -0.59
N TRP A 197 -21.26 6.63 0.06
CA TRP A 197 -21.33 7.17 1.42
C TRP A 197 -22.15 8.46 1.50
N ALA A 198 -22.14 9.30 0.47
CA ALA A 198 -23.00 10.49 0.43
C ALA A 198 -24.49 10.14 0.35
N ASN A 199 -24.85 9.12 -0.43
CA ASN A 199 -26.23 8.68 -0.62
C ASN A 199 -26.77 7.87 0.56
N HIS A 200 -25.94 7.00 1.14
CA HIS A 200 -26.39 5.97 2.07
C HIS A 200 -25.77 6.05 3.48
N GLY A 201 -24.81 6.94 3.70
CA GLY A 201 -24.07 7.04 4.97
C GLY A 201 -24.81 7.70 6.13
N VAL A 202 -26.01 8.26 5.91
CA VAL A 202 -26.75 9.01 6.95
C VAL A 202 -27.08 8.17 8.20
N SER A 203 -27.24 6.85 8.03
CA SER A 203 -27.47 5.91 9.14
C SER A 203 -26.19 5.54 9.91
N ALA A 204 -25.03 5.99 9.45
CA ALA A 204 -23.72 5.77 10.05
C ALA A 204 -22.86 7.05 9.99
N PRO A 205 -23.26 8.12 10.70
CA PRO A 205 -22.67 9.45 10.56
C PRO A 205 -21.18 9.54 10.91
N LEU A 206 -20.69 8.75 11.88
CA LEU A 206 -19.26 8.75 12.23
C LEU A 206 -18.43 8.05 11.15
N LEU A 207 -18.95 6.94 10.60
CA LEU A 207 -18.30 6.29 9.46
C LEU A 207 -18.36 7.12 8.19
N GLN A 208 -19.48 7.80 7.92
CA GLN A 208 -19.61 8.69 6.78
C GLN A 208 -18.57 9.82 6.84
N GLN A 209 -18.35 10.41 8.01
CA GLN A 209 -17.31 11.42 8.19
C GLN A 209 -15.90 10.86 7.95
N LEU A 210 -15.60 9.66 8.47
CA LEU A 210 -14.34 8.97 8.19
C LEU A 210 -14.17 8.68 6.71
N ALA A 211 -15.23 8.25 6.02
CA ALA A 211 -15.21 7.96 4.59
C ALA A 211 -14.89 9.21 3.79
N TYR A 212 -15.50 10.35 4.10
CA TYR A 212 -15.17 11.62 3.45
C TYR A 212 -13.71 12.03 3.66
N LYS A 213 -13.17 11.81 4.86
CA LYS A 213 -11.77 12.12 5.14
C LYS A 213 -10.82 11.20 4.39
N LEU A 214 -11.05 9.89 4.41
CA LEU A 214 -10.10 8.88 3.91
C LEU A 214 -10.24 8.60 2.41
N LEU A 215 -11.47 8.55 1.90
CA LEU A 215 -11.71 8.24 0.49
C LEU A 215 -11.34 9.41 -0.44
N THR A 216 -11.07 10.60 0.11
CA THR A 216 -10.60 11.76 -0.66
C THR A 216 -9.08 11.90 -0.68
N GLN A 217 -8.34 11.06 0.06
CA GLN A 217 -6.89 11.20 0.18
C GLN A 217 -6.15 10.65 -1.04
N PRO A 218 -5.13 11.38 -1.54
CA PRO A 218 -4.14 10.81 -2.44
C PRO A 218 -3.33 9.73 -1.72
N THR A 219 -2.67 8.86 -2.50
CA THR A 219 -1.78 7.84 -1.96
C THR A 219 -0.34 8.34 -1.82
N SER A 220 0.09 9.24 -2.70
CA SER A 220 1.50 9.61 -2.82
C SER A 220 1.72 11.10 -2.53
N SER A 221 2.77 11.41 -1.77
CA SER A 221 3.25 12.79 -1.56
C SER A 221 3.82 13.41 -2.84
N SER A 222 4.28 12.59 -3.80
CA SER A 222 4.72 13.03 -5.14
C SER A 222 3.62 13.75 -5.95
N CYS A 223 2.34 13.54 -5.62
CA CYS A 223 1.22 14.27 -6.22
C CYS A 223 1.32 15.78 -5.92
N CYS A 224 1.89 16.15 -4.78
CA CYS A 224 2.14 17.54 -4.39
C CYS A 224 3.37 18.12 -5.13
N GLU A 225 4.42 17.32 -5.35
CA GLU A 225 5.65 17.74 -6.03
C GLU A 225 5.43 18.10 -7.51
N ARG A 226 4.54 17.40 -8.22
CA ARG A 226 4.22 17.70 -9.64
C ARG A 226 3.41 18.97 -9.81
N ASN A 227 2.55 19.31 -8.85
CA ASN A 227 1.83 20.58 -8.86
C ASN A 227 2.74 21.77 -8.53
N TRP A 228 3.82 21.56 -7.75
CA TRP A 228 4.75 22.62 -7.36
C TRP A 228 5.97 22.79 -8.28
N SER A 229 6.30 21.80 -9.11
CA SER A 229 7.35 21.93 -10.14
C SER A 229 6.91 22.70 -11.40
N GLY A 230 5.62 23.02 -11.53
CA GLY A 230 5.06 23.83 -12.63
C GLY A 230 5.10 25.34 -12.39
N ASP A 231 5.10 25.78 -11.13
CA ASP A 231 5.17 27.19 -10.75
C ASP A 231 6.58 27.50 -10.22
N ARG A 232 7.41 28.07 -11.10
CA ARG A 232 8.74 28.58 -10.76
C ARG A 232 8.61 29.81 -9.84
N PHE A 233 8.39 29.57 -8.55
CA PHE A 233 8.67 30.54 -7.51
C PHE A 233 10.08 30.29 -6.98
N ASP A 234 10.94 31.31 -7.14
CA ASP A 234 12.27 31.34 -6.56
C ASP A 234 12.14 31.24 -5.03
N ILE A 235 12.44 30.05 -4.49
CA ILE A 235 12.69 29.84 -3.06
C ILE A 235 14.19 29.59 -2.94
N ASP A 236 14.86 30.54 -2.32
CA ASP A 236 16.30 30.55 -2.07
C ASP A 236 16.76 29.28 -1.32
N GLU A 237 17.70 28.56 -1.93
CA GLU A 237 18.92 27.97 -1.35
C GLU A 237 18.88 27.24 0.03
N ILE A 238 17.84 26.44 0.37
CA ILE A 238 17.92 25.50 1.53
C ILE A 238 17.40 24.05 1.29
N THR A 239 16.66 23.70 0.25
CA THR A 239 16.07 22.33 0.15
C THR A 239 16.52 21.57 -1.09
N ASN A 240 17.79 21.17 -1.13
CA ASN A 240 18.35 20.46 -2.29
C ASN A 240 18.60 18.95 -2.06
N ASP A 241 18.00 18.33 -1.03
CA ASP A 241 18.21 16.91 -0.70
C ASP A 241 16.94 16.05 -0.56
N LEU A 242 15.78 16.52 -1.03
CA LEU A 242 14.51 15.76 -0.93
C LEU A 242 14.17 14.89 -2.15
N THR A 243 15.12 14.62 -3.05
CA THR A 243 14.88 13.80 -4.26
C THR A 243 15.00 12.29 -4.01
N GLU A 244 14.31 11.75 -3.00
CA GLU A 244 14.07 10.30 -2.88
C GLU A 244 12.57 10.04 -2.65
N LEU A 245 11.88 9.74 -3.75
CA LEU A 245 10.49 9.29 -3.81
C LEU A 245 10.20 8.14 -2.84
N SER A 246 9.14 8.23 -2.01
CA SER A 246 8.52 7.03 -1.46
C SER A 246 7.02 7.16 -1.15
N ILE A 247 6.36 6.01 -1.25
CA ILE A 247 4.99 5.64 -0.84
C ILE A 247 4.87 5.58 0.71
N ASP A 248 5.86 6.13 1.42
CA ASP A 248 6.04 5.98 2.86
C ASP A 248 6.01 7.34 3.55
N ASP A 249 4.94 8.13 3.36
CA ASP A 249 4.88 9.46 4.00
C ASP A 249 4.11 9.43 5.34
N PRO A 250 4.79 9.49 6.50
CA PRO A 250 4.14 9.69 7.81
C PRO A 250 3.39 11.03 7.91
N GLN A 251 3.60 11.98 6.99
CA GLN A 251 2.93 13.28 7.00
C GLN A 251 1.41 13.18 6.89
N ILE A 252 0.86 12.24 6.10
CA ILE A 252 -0.60 12.07 5.98
C ILE A 252 -1.20 11.54 7.29
N GLU A 253 -0.51 10.60 7.96
CA GLU A 253 -0.92 10.13 9.28
C GLU A 253 -0.89 11.29 10.31
N GLY A 254 0.18 12.11 10.33
CA GLY A 254 0.27 13.27 11.23
C GLY A 254 -0.86 14.30 11.03
N VAL A 255 -1.24 14.58 9.78
CA VAL A 255 -2.35 15.50 9.46
C VAL A 255 -3.71 14.92 9.86
N ILE A 256 -3.91 13.60 9.72
CA ILE A 256 -5.20 12.95 10.05
C ILE A 256 -5.34 12.67 11.54
N PHE A 257 -4.24 12.42 12.24
CA PHE A 257 -4.23 12.11 13.67
C PHE A 257 -3.88 13.31 14.57
N GLU A 258 -3.67 14.50 13.98
CA GLU A 258 -3.29 15.76 14.67
C GLU A 258 -2.08 15.57 15.60
N GLU A 259 -1.01 14.93 15.12
CA GLU A 259 0.24 14.78 15.88
C GLU A 259 1.21 15.92 15.51
N GLU A 260 1.65 16.70 16.51
CA GLU A 260 2.85 17.53 16.39
C GLU A 260 4.05 16.58 16.22
N PHE A 261 4.73 16.68 15.08
CA PHE A 261 6.04 16.04 14.92
C PHE A 261 7.00 16.76 15.86
N GLU A 262 7.31 16.16 17.02
CA GLU A 262 8.58 16.47 17.67
C GLU A 262 9.66 16.01 16.70
N ASP A 263 10.48 16.96 16.25
CA ASP A 263 11.71 16.66 15.52
C ASP A 263 12.42 15.55 16.28
N LEU A 264 12.49 14.36 15.66
CA LEU A 264 13.40 13.33 16.14
C LEU A 264 14.80 13.88 15.85
N GLU A 265 15.35 14.63 16.80
CA GLU A 265 16.80 14.74 16.93
C GLU A 265 17.33 13.31 16.84
N GLU A 266 18.22 13.06 15.89
CA GLU A 266 18.95 11.81 15.81
C GLU A 266 19.65 11.60 17.16
N ASP A 267 19.04 10.81 18.04
CA ASP A 267 19.69 10.26 19.22
C ASP A 267 20.77 9.28 18.71
N VAL A 268 21.91 9.85 18.35
CA VAL A 268 23.19 9.15 18.24
C VAL A 268 23.66 8.84 19.66
N GLU A 269 22.92 8.02 20.39
CA GLU A 269 23.39 7.42 21.63
C GLU A 269 23.48 5.89 21.50
N ASP A 270 24.72 5.44 21.63
CA ASP A 270 25.16 4.14 22.10
C ASP A 270 25.27 2.96 21.12
N VAL A 271 25.97 3.20 20.01
CA VAL A 271 26.69 2.14 19.25
C VAL A 271 27.89 1.59 20.05
N GLU A 272 28.34 2.28 21.10
CA GLU A 272 29.50 1.86 21.92
C GLU A 272 29.18 0.83 23.02
N GLU A 273 27.91 0.64 23.42
CA GLU A 273 27.57 -0.28 24.51
C GLU A 273 27.39 -1.75 24.04
N ILE A 274 27.07 -1.99 22.76
CA ILE A 274 26.97 -3.34 22.18
C ILE A 274 28.36 -3.93 21.85
N ALA A 275 29.36 -3.08 21.61
CA ALA A 275 30.73 -3.52 21.28
C ALA A 275 31.50 -4.14 22.47
N ASN A 276 31.04 -3.93 23.71
CA ASN A 276 31.69 -4.46 24.90
C ASN A 276 31.10 -5.79 25.42
N LEU A 277 30.08 -6.35 24.76
CA LEU A 277 29.45 -7.62 25.16
C LEU A 277 30.01 -8.87 24.46
N ILE A 278 31.08 -8.74 23.67
CA ILE A 278 31.83 -9.89 23.12
C ILE A 278 33.33 -9.70 23.38
N LYS A 279 33.73 -9.99 24.62
CA LYS A 279 35.08 -10.43 25.01
C LYS A 279 34.99 -11.77 25.72
#